data_AF-A0A1Q3N5A8-F1
#
_entry.id   AF-A0A1Q3N5A8-F1
#
_cell.length_a   1.000
_cell.length_b   1.000
_cell.length_c   1.000
_cell.angle_alpha   90.00
_cell.angle_beta   90.00
_cell.angle_gamma   90.00
#
_symmetry.space_group_name_H-M   'P 1'
#
loop_
_entity.id
_entity.type
_entity.pdbx_description
1 polymer ?
#
loop_
_entity_poly.entity_id
_entity_poly.type
_entity_poly.pdbx_seq_one_letter_code
_entity_poly.pdbx_strand_id
1 'polypeptide(L)'
;MVNSTSIETSYREMAGTEGKDSGAFLPPGITREIGHFRISDITATSRVSRAYPEPYSKRPYYRISLFRSRNRAGPAGNMLLFTSPGMPYPSLPAAGEQQYINDCAFTEDFLLRAPGVPMTIFQYKAGQAFYINDAAGEAILQVFRKMDRALLSDYVYKYDLIRNYLTELIHYGQQLQPEHRTGNGKPGAVRVTARFMELLERQFPVEAPRERLTLRSARDFALRLGIHVNYLNKALKETTGRTTTSIISSRVIAEAILQLRHTDRSISEIAHSLGFEEVAHFSNFFKKHTRSAPVTYRT
;
A
#
# COMPACT_ATOMS: atom_id res chain seq x y z
N MET A 1 -42.87 9.72 -40.18
CA MET A 1 -43.53 8.71 -39.34
C MET A 1 -42.62 7.51 -39.21
N VAL A 2 -41.93 7.34 -38.07
CA VAL A 2 -41.76 6.08 -37.32
C VAL A 2 -41.36 6.49 -35.90
N ASN A 3 -42.06 5.93 -34.92
CA ASN A 3 -42.14 6.34 -33.51
C ASN A 3 -40.84 6.21 -32.72
N SER A 4 -40.56 7.23 -31.90
CA SER A 4 -39.44 7.35 -30.95
C SER A 4 -39.75 6.77 -29.55
N THR A 5 -40.43 5.62 -29.46
CA THR A 5 -40.98 5.12 -28.18
C THR A 5 -40.47 3.75 -27.74
N SER A 6 -39.26 3.32 -28.14
CA SER A 6 -38.78 1.96 -27.84
C SER A 6 -37.40 1.84 -27.18
N ILE A 7 -36.81 2.93 -26.67
CA ILE A 7 -35.53 2.85 -25.94
C ILE A 7 -35.66 3.38 -24.51
N GLU A 8 -36.36 4.50 -24.28
CA GLU A 8 -36.58 5.01 -22.92
C GLU A 8 -37.47 4.09 -22.05
N THR A 9 -38.40 3.37 -22.66
CA THR A 9 -39.30 2.45 -21.94
C THR A 9 -38.55 1.23 -21.41
N SER A 10 -37.53 0.74 -22.15
CA SER A 10 -36.69 -0.38 -21.69
C SER A 10 -35.74 0.01 -20.56
N TYR A 11 -35.38 1.29 -20.41
CA TYR A 11 -34.54 1.76 -19.30
C TYR A 11 -35.32 2.04 -18.01
N ARG A 12 -36.64 2.26 -18.09
CA ARG A 12 -37.48 2.46 -16.90
C ARG A 12 -37.94 1.16 -16.25
N GLU A 13 -38.12 0.08 -17.02
CA GLU A 13 -38.61 -1.20 -16.48
C GLU A 13 -37.52 -2.04 -15.79
N MET A 14 -36.23 -1.77 -16.02
CA MET A 14 -35.13 -2.39 -15.28
C MET A 14 -34.72 -1.65 -13.99
N ALA A 15 -35.37 -0.53 -13.67
CA ALA A 15 -35.15 0.23 -12.43
C ALA A 15 -36.12 -0.17 -11.30
N GLY A 16 -36.76 -1.34 -11.42
CA GLY A 16 -37.58 -1.97 -10.39
C GLY A 16 -36.79 -3.02 -9.62
N THR A 17 -36.61 -2.76 -8.32
CA THR A 17 -36.15 -3.67 -7.26
C THR A 17 -34.66 -4.10 -7.26
N GLU A 18 -33.98 -3.59 -6.23
CA GLU A 18 -32.74 -4.09 -5.59
C GLU A 18 -31.36 -3.68 -6.17
N GLY A 19 -30.65 -2.88 -5.36
CA GLY A 19 -29.20 -2.97 -5.16
C GLY A 19 -28.30 -2.38 -6.24
N LYS A 20 -28.05 -1.06 -6.19
CA LYS A 20 -27.09 -0.33 -7.04
C LYS A 20 -25.67 -0.94 -7.00
N ASP A 21 -25.33 -1.72 -8.01
CA ASP A 21 -23.95 -1.92 -8.44
C ASP A 21 -23.47 -0.64 -9.14
N SER A 22 -22.69 0.17 -8.44
CA SER A 22 -21.95 1.29 -9.01
C SER A 22 -20.72 0.78 -9.79
N GLY A 23 -20.98 0.05 -10.88
CA GLY A 23 -20.00 -0.37 -11.88
C GLY A 23 -20.14 0.34 -13.23
N ALA A 24 -21.20 1.12 -13.44
CA ALA A 24 -21.42 1.84 -14.68
C ALA A 24 -20.92 3.29 -14.54
N PHE A 25 -19.66 3.56 -14.91
CA PHE A 25 -19.18 4.84 -15.48
C PHE A 25 -17.65 4.90 -15.70
N LEU A 26 -16.94 3.76 -15.79
CA LEU A 26 -15.50 3.79 -16.14
C LEU A 26 -15.23 3.02 -17.44
N PRO A 27 -14.51 3.62 -18.41
CA PRO A 27 -14.16 2.94 -19.65
C PRO A 27 -13.27 1.71 -19.40
N PRO A 28 -13.39 0.66 -20.23
CA PRO A 28 -12.65 -0.59 -20.03
C PRO A 28 -11.13 -0.35 -20.16
N GLY A 29 -10.39 -0.59 -19.08
CA GLY A 29 -8.93 -0.44 -19.01
C GLY A 29 -8.41 0.27 -17.74
N ILE A 30 -9.21 1.18 -17.16
CA ILE A 30 -8.80 1.98 -15.98
C ILE A 30 -8.78 1.15 -14.69
N THR A 31 -9.60 0.10 -14.61
CA THR A 31 -9.69 -0.78 -13.44
C THR A 31 -8.42 -1.60 -13.16
N ARG A 32 -7.51 -1.74 -14.15
CA ARG A 32 -6.19 -2.37 -13.93
C ARG A 32 -5.13 -1.43 -13.35
N GLU A 33 -5.31 -0.10 -13.44
CA GLU A 33 -4.25 0.87 -13.09
C GLU A 33 -4.40 1.54 -11.70
N ILE A 34 -5.56 1.39 -11.06
CA ILE A 34 -5.89 2.06 -9.78
C ILE A 34 -5.75 1.11 -8.57
N GLY A 35 -5.80 -0.20 -8.81
CA GLY A 35 -6.00 -1.22 -7.77
C GLY A 35 -7.44 -1.24 -7.25
N HIS A 36 -7.79 -2.24 -6.45
CA HIS A 36 -9.11 -2.38 -5.84
C HIS A 36 -9.05 -2.01 -4.36
N PHE A 37 -10.07 -1.28 -3.88
CA PHE A 37 -10.30 -0.98 -2.48
C PHE A 37 -11.78 -1.12 -2.14
N ARG A 38 -12.09 -1.71 -0.98
CA ARG A 38 -13.44 -1.83 -0.41
C ARG A 38 -13.37 -1.52 1.07
N ILE A 39 -14.39 -0.83 1.59
CA ILE A 39 -14.65 -0.70 3.01
C ILE A 39 -16.01 -1.35 3.33
N SER A 40 -16.15 -1.95 4.51
CA SER A 40 -17.43 -2.44 4.99
C SER A 40 -17.64 -2.04 6.46
N ASP A 41 -18.88 -1.73 6.80
CA ASP A 41 -19.36 -1.52 8.17
C ASP A 41 -20.46 -2.55 8.47
N ILE A 42 -20.18 -3.47 9.40
CA ILE A 42 -21.15 -4.51 9.77
C ILE A 42 -22.19 -3.97 10.75
N THR A 43 -21.96 -2.84 11.42
CA THR A 43 -22.96 -2.23 12.31
C THR A 43 -24.13 -1.62 11.55
N ALA A 44 -23.91 -1.19 10.29
CA ALA A 44 -24.94 -0.67 9.40
C ALA A 44 -25.77 -1.77 8.71
N THR A 45 -25.27 -3.01 8.63
CA THR A 45 -25.89 -4.11 7.88
C THR A 45 -26.67 -5.02 8.82
N SER A 46 -27.83 -4.56 9.30
CA SER A 46 -28.59 -5.19 10.38
C SER A 46 -29.24 -6.57 10.08
N ARG A 47 -29.07 -7.18 8.90
CA ARG A 47 -29.72 -8.47 8.57
C ARG A 47 -28.98 -9.44 7.64
N VAL A 48 -27.68 -9.29 7.40
CA VAL A 48 -26.96 -10.30 6.59
C VAL A 48 -26.17 -11.22 7.52
N SER A 49 -26.73 -12.41 7.70
CA SER A 49 -26.13 -13.68 8.12
C SER A 49 -24.90 -13.63 9.04
N ARG A 50 -25.03 -14.32 10.19
CA ARG A 50 -23.95 -14.81 11.07
C ARG A 50 -22.95 -15.77 10.38
N ALA A 51 -22.89 -15.77 9.06
CA ALA A 51 -21.92 -16.52 8.27
C ALA A 51 -20.86 -15.55 7.76
N TYR A 52 -19.60 -15.89 8.02
CA TYR A 52 -18.43 -15.25 7.43
C TYR A 52 -18.68 -14.90 5.96
N PRO A 53 -18.35 -13.68 5.51
CA PRO A 53 -18.62 -13.26 4.14
C PRO A 53 -17.83 -14.13 3.16
N GLU A 54 -18.58 -14.94 2.43
CA GLU A 54 -18.23 -15.81 1.29
C GLU A 54 -17.08 -16.84 1.44
N PRO A 55 -17.27 -18.07 0.92
CA PRO A 55 -16.21 -19.06 0.83
C PRO A 55 -15.10 -18.54 -0.09
N TYR A 56 -13.89 -18.36 0.47
CA TYR A 56 -12.62 -18.12 -0.22
C TYR A 56 -12.76 -17.64 -1.67
N SER A 57 -13.20 -16.39 -1.85
CA SER A 57 -13.04 -15.72 -3.12
C SER A 57 -11.54 -15.67 -3.39
N LYS A 58 -11.09 -16.36 -4.45
CA LYS A 58 -9.68 -16.46 -4.92
C LYS A 58 -9.05 -15.11 -5.30
N ARG A 59 -9.58 -13.99 -4.80
CA ARG A 59 -9.10 -12.64 -5.11
C ARG A 59 -8.01 -12.24 -4.11
N PRO A 60 -6.89 -11.67 -4.58
CA PRO A 60 -5.72 -11.44 -3.75
C PRO A 60 -5.82 -10.12 -2.96
N TYR A 61 -6.71 -10.09 -1.96
CA TYR A 61 -6.88 -8.90 -1.11
C TYR A 61 -6.09 -9.01 0.20
N TYR A 62 -5.40 -7.93 0.55
CA TYR A 62 -5.01 -7.64 1.92
C TYR A 62 -6.22 -7.09 2.67
N ARG A 63 -6.31 -7.35 3.99
CA ARG A 63 -7.38 -6.79 4.83
C ARG A 63 -6.83 -6.21 6.13
N ILE A 64 -7.49 -5.15 6.59
CA ILE A 64 -7.35 -4.61 7.94
C ILE A 64 -8.74 -4.64 8.57
N SER A 65 -8.88 -5.26 9.73
CA SER A 65 -10.19 -5.48 10.37
C SER A 65 -10.13 -5.09 11.84
N LEU A 66 -11.13 -4.32 12.28
CA LEU A 66 -11.29 -3.88 13.68
C LEU A 66 -12.43 -4.64 14.35
N PHE A 67 -12.11 -5.26 15.47
CA PHE A 67 -13.04 -5.95 16.36
C PHE A 67 -13.08 -5.21 17.70
N ARG A 68 -14.27 -5.12 18.29
CA ARG A 68 -14.49 -4.52 19.61
C ARG A 68 -14.91 -5.57 20.61
N SER A 69 -14.29 -5.62 21.77
CA SER A 69 -14.75 -6.54 22.82
C SER A 69 -16.11 -6.11 23.36
N ARG A 70 -16.98 -7.08 23.62
CA ARG A 70 -18.26 -6.86 24.32
C ARG A 70 -18.11 -6.84 25.84
N ASN A 71 -17.02 -7.37 26.39
CA ASN A 71 -16.88 -7.58 27.83
C ASN A 71 -15.94 -6.54 28.48
N ARG A 72 -16.52 -5.48 29.06
CA ARG A 72 -15.77 -4.39 29.74
C ARG A 72 -15.08 -4.81 31.05
N ALA A 73 -15.29 -6.05 31.52
CA ALA A 73 -14.85 -6.51 32.84
C ALA A 73 -13.63 -7.47 32.84
N GLY A 74 -13.00 -7.72 31.68
CA GLY A 74 -11.72 -8.46 31.57
C GLY A 74 -10.65 -7.64 30.83
N PRO A 75 -9.43 -8.17 30.61
CA PRO A 75 -8.37 -7.49 29.82
C PRO A 75 -8.69 -7.47 28.30
N ALA A 76 -9.97 -7.39 27.95
CA ALA A 76 -10.49 -7.56 26.60
C ALA A 76 -10.53 -6.21 25.88
N GLY A 77 -9.38 -5.81 25.33
CA GLY A 77 -9.26 -4.65 24.44
C GLY A 77 -9.93 -4.88 23.08
N ASN A 78 -10.02 -3.81 22.29
CA ASN A 78 -10.31 -3.95 20.86
C ASN A 78 -9.19 -4.75 20.19
N MET A 79 -9.46 -5.34 19.04
CA MET A 79 -8.46 -6.11 18.29
C MET A 79 -8.36 -5.59 16.85
N LEU A 80 -7.14 -5.32 16.42
CA LEU A 80 -6.81 -4.94 15.05
C LEU A 80 -6.12 -6.11 14.36
N LEU A 81 -6.67 -6.55 13.24
CA LEU A 81 -6.20 -7.73 12.49
C LEU A 81 -5.75 -7.34 11.09
N PHE A 82 -4.55 -7.79 10.71
CA PHE A 82 -3.98 -7.66 9.37
C PHE A 82 -3.90 -9.03 8.70
N THR A 83 -4.50 -9.19 7.52
CA THR A 83 -4.44 -10.45 6.76
C THR A 83 -3.95 -10.26 5.34
N SER A 84 -3.22 -11.27 4.85
CA SER A 84 -2.65 -11.31 3.51
C SER A 84 -3.50 -12.18 2.57
N PRO A 85 -3.43 -11.96 1.25
CA PRO A 85 -4.06 -12.79 0.24
C PRO A 85 -3.88 -14.30 0.47
N GLY A 86 -4.98 -15.06 0.42
CA GLY A 86 -4.94 -16.53 0.49
C GLY A 86 -4.61 -17.13 1.86
N MET A 87 -4.47 -16.32 2.91
CA MET A 87 -4.28 -16.82 4.26
C MET A 87 -5.61 -17.23 4.91
N PRO A 88 -5.68 -18.38 5.58
CA PRO A 88 -6.80 -18.68 6.45
C PRO A 88 -6.88 -17.67 7.59
N TYR A 89 -8.11 -17.26 7.93
CA TYR A 89 -8.32 -16.39 9.08
C TYR A 89 -7.69 -17.04 10.33
N PRO A 90 -6.89 -16.30 11.12
CA PRO A 90 -6.43 -16.82 12.39
C PRO A 90 -7.63 -17.20 13.26
N SER A 91 -7.47 -18.19 14.12
CA SER A 91 -8.50 -18.63 15.06
C SER A 91 -8.91 -17.45 15.95
N LEU A 92 -10.00 -16.79 15.57
CA LEU A 92 -10.60 -15.71 16.34
C LEU A 92 -11.14 -16.28 17.66
N PRO A 93 -11.15 -15.48 18.75
CA PRO A 93 -11.85 -15.85 19.97
C PRO A 93 -13.30 -16.24 19.67
N ALA A 94 -13.82 -17.20 20.42
CA ALA A 94 -15.14 -17.78 20.17
C ALA A 94 -16.23 -16.71 20.03
N ALA A 95 -17.14 -16.92 19.06
CA ALA A 95 -18.24 -16.03 18.76
C ALA A 95 -19.07 -15.73 20.02
N GLY A 96 -18.93 -14.51 20.56
CA GLY A 96 -19.58 -14.08 21.80
C GLY A 96 -18.80 -12.98 22.54
N GLU A 97 -17.47 -12.99 22.45
CA GLU A 97 -16.62 -12.06 23.20
C GLU A 97 -16.25 -10.77 22.43
N GLN A 98 -16.31 -10.81 21.10
CA GLN A 98 -15.94 -9.69 20.23
C GLN A 98 -17.00 -9.42 19.15
N GLN A 99 -17.29 -8.15 18.91
CA GLN A 99 -18.13 -7.63 17.84
C GLN A 99 -17.25 -7.07 16.71
N TYR A 100 -17.41 -7.59 15.50
CA TYR A 100 -16.82 -7.00 14.30
C TYR A 100 -17.45 -5.63 14.02
N ILE A 101 -16.63 -4.60 13.74
CA ILE A 101 -17.15 -3.27 13.43
C ILE A 101 -16.89 -2.92 11.97
N ASN A 102 -15.62 -2.78 11.58
CA ASN A 102 -15.24 -2.32 10.25
C ASN A 102 -14.09 -3.15 9.67
N ASP A 103 -14.06 -3.23 8.36
CA ASP A 103 -12.89 -3.67 7.60
C ASP A 103 -12.66 -2.85 6.35
N CYS A 104 -11.41 -2.84 5.91
CA CYS A 104 -11.07 -2.51 4.54
C CYS A 104 -10.31 -3.67 3.89
N ALA A 105 -10.56 -3.87 2.60
CA ALA A 105 -9.90 -4.85 1.76
C ALA A 105 -9.30 -4.14 0.53
N PHE A 106 -8.06 -4.47 0.17
CA PHE A 106 -7.36 -3.80 -0.93
C PHE A 106 -6.33 -4.69 -1.64
N THR A 107 -6.03 -4.40 -2.90
CA THR A 107 -4.96 -5.08 -3.66
C THR A 107 -3.62 -4.39 -3.46
N GLU A 108 -2.52 -5.10 -3.73
CA GLU A 108 -1.17 -4.51 -3.70
C GLU A 108 -1.06 -3.27 -4.59
N ASP A 109 -1.60 -3.33 -5.81
CA ASP A 109 -1.61 -2.23 -6.78
C ASP A 109 -2.26 -0.95 -6.25
N PHE A 110 -3.19 -1.06 -5.30
CA PHE A 110 -3.83 0.10 -4.69
C PHE A 110 -2.84 0.91 -3.84
N LEU A 111 -1.87 0.23 -3.22
CA LEU A 111 -0.81 0.84 -2.40
C LEU A 111 0.45 1.21 -3.19
N LEU A 112 0.70 0.62 -4.37
CA LEU A 112 1.88 0.93 -5.18
C LEU A 112 2.00 2.41 -5.60
N ARG A 113 0.92 3.19 -5.47
CA ARG A 113 0.89 4.64 -5.72
C ARG A 113 1.12 5.49 -4.46
N ALA A 114 1.22 4.88 -3.28
CA ALA A 114 1.53 5.56 -2.02
C ALA A 114 3.06 5.58 -1.77
N PRO A 115 3.60 6.57 -1.05
CA PRO A 115 5.04 6.65 -0.80
C PRO A 115 5.54 5.47 0.03
N GLY A 116 6.34 4.58 -0.57
CA GLY A 116 7.35 3.75 0.08
C GLY A 116 6.97 2.88 1.29
N VAL A 117 5.69 2.73 1.66
CA VAL A 117 5.29 2.07 2.91
C VAL A 117 5.72 0.60 2.89
N PRO A 118 6.57 0.14 3.81
CA PRO A 118 6.97 -1.26 3.85
C PRO A 118 5.76 -2.15 4.19
N MET A 119 5.42 -3.10 3.32
CA MET A 119 4.32 -4.06 3.56
C MET A 119 4.69 -5.15 4.58
N THR A 120 5.67 -4.91 5.45
CA THR A 120 6.23 -5.88 6.40
C THR A 120 5.20 -6.38 7.42
N ILE A 121 4.18 -5.58 7.74
CA ILE A 121 3.05 -5.99 8.59
C ILE A 121 2.28 -7.19 8.01
N PHE A 122 2.32 -7.37 6.69
CA PHE A 122 1.65 -8.46 5.97
C PHE A 122 2.59 -9.63 5.59
N GLN A 123 3.89 -9.55 5.91
CA GLN A 123 4.91 -10.53 5.47
C GLN A 123 5.10 -11.72 6.44
N TYR A 124 4.59 -11.66 7.66
CA TYR A 124 4.72 -12.75 8.63
C TYR A 124 3.64 -13.82 8.44
N LYS A 125 4.05 -15.09 8.54
CA LYS A 125 3.33 -16.30 8.08
C LYS A 125 2.02 -16.68 8.80
N ALA A 126 1.39 -15.76 9.52
CA ALA A 126 0.01 -15.89 10.00
C ALA A 126 -0.50 -14.47 10.25
N GLY A 127 -1.72 -14.14 9.81
CA GLY A 127 -2.29 -12.80 9.99
C GLY A 127 -2.04 -12.24 11.39
N GLN A 128 -1.63 -10.98 11.48
CA GLN A 128 -1.20 -10.37 12.73
C GLN A 128 -2.38 -9.74 13.46
N ALA A 129 -2.71 -10.27 14.63
CA ALA A 129 -3.74 -9.75 15.52
C ALA A 129 -3.09 -8.98 16.69
N PHE A 130 -3.55 -7.76 16.91
CA PHE A 130 -3.07 -6.90 17.99
C PHE A 130 -4.23 -6.48 18.90
N TYR A 131 -4.07 -6.70 20.20
CA TYR A 131 -4.98 -6.14 21.19
C TYR A 131 -4.60 -4.69 21.49
N ILE A 132 -5.59 -3.80 21.44
CA ILE A 132 -5.44 -2.36 21.62
C ILE A 132 -6.47 -1.85 22.63
N ASN A 133 -6.17 -0.73 23.28
CA ASN A 133 -7.09 -0.13 24.24
C ASN A 133 -8.29 0.58 23.54
N ASP A 134 -9.24 1.07 24.34
CA ASP A 134 -10.44 1.74 23.82
C ASP A 134 -10.15 3.05 23.10
N ALA A 135 -9.22 3.86 23.60
CA ALA A 135 -8.84 5.12 22.96
C ALA A 135 -8.26 4.88 21.56
N ALA A 136 -7.39 3.88 21.42
CA ALA A 136 -6.83 3.45 20.15
C ALA A 136 -7.91 2.88 19.21
N GLY A 137 -8.81 2.04 19.73
CA GLY A 137 -9.92 1.50 18.96
C GLY A 137 -10.81 2.59 18.37
N GLU A 138 -11.15 3.61 19.15
CA GLU A 138 -11.94 4.76 18.66
C GLU A 138 -11.15 5.57 17.63
N ALA A 139 -9.86 5.82 17.84
CA ALA A 139 -9.03 6.54 16.87
C ALA A 139 -9.00 5.83 15.50
N ILE A 140 -8.82 4.51 15.48
CA ILE A 140 -8.85 3.69 14.25
C ILE A 140 -10.23 3.71 13.61
N LEU A 141 -11.29 3.64 14.42
CA LEU A 141 -12.67 3.73 13.94
C LEU A 141 -12.91 5.07 13.21
N GLN A 142 -12.34 6.17 13.72
CA GLN A 142 -12.42 7.46 13.03
C GLN A 142 -11.72 7.43 11.66
N VAL A 143 -10.60 6.70 11.52
CA VAL A 143 -9.93 6.52 10.23
C VAL A 143 -10.81 5.76 9.24
N PHE A 144 -11.45 4.66 9.66
CA PHE A 144 -12.43 3.95 8.82
C PHE A 144 -13.59 4.86 8.38
N ARG A 145 -14.14 5.66 9.29
CA ARG A 145 -15.19 6.63 8.96
C ARG A 145 -14.74 7.70 7.96
N LYS A 146 -13.49 8.16 8.06
CA LYS A 146 -12.91 9.10 7.07
C LYS A 146 -12.79 8.46 5.68
N MET A 147 -12.37 7.20 5.59
CA MET A 147 -12.32 6.46 4.33
C MET A 147 -13.71 6.30 3.69
N ASP A 148 -14.71 5.94 4.49
CA ASP A 148 -16.10 5.78 4.02
C ASP A 148 -16.67 7.08 3.46
N ARG A 149 -16.50 8.18 4.20
CA ARG A 149 -16.88 9.53 3.74
C ARG A 149 -16.17 9.94 2.46
N ALA A 150 -14.87 9.65 2.36
CA ALA A 150 -14.09 9.95 1.15
C ALA A 150 -14.61 9.16 -0.05
N LEU A 151 -14.98 7.88 0.10
CA LEU A 151 -15.56 7.07 -0.98
C LEU A 151 -16.88 7.63 -1.51
N LEU A 152 -17.76 8.08 -0.60
CA LEU A 152 -19.06 8.67 -0.91
C LEU A 152 -18.97 10.09 -1.47
N SER A 153 -17.82 10.76 -1.33
CA SER A 153 -17.62 12.10 -1.87
C SER A 153 -17.43 12.12 -3.39
N ASP A 154 -17.68 13.29 -3.97
CA ASP A 154 -17.38 13.67 -5.35
C ASP A 154 -15.95 14.23 -5.52
N TYR A 155 -15.12 14.21 -4.47
CA TYR A 155 -13.76 14.73 -4.51
C TYR A 155 -12.90 13.98 -5.53
N VAL A 156 -12.28 14.74 -6.43
CA VAL A 156 -11.49 14.23 -7.57
C VAL A 156 -10.35 13.31 -7.13
N TYR A 157 -9.68 13.61 -6.01
CA TYR A 157 -8.55 12.83 -5.50
C TYR A 157 -8.90 11.92 -4.31
N LYS A 158 -10.17 11.50 -4.20
CA LYS A 158 -10.62 10.68 -3.06
C LYS A 158 -9.82 9.39 -2.85
N TYR A 159 -9.36 8.74 -3.92
CA TYR A 159 -8.55 7.53 -3.80
C TYR A 159 -7.14 7.80 -3.26
N ASP A 160 -6.54 8.96 -3.55
CA ASP A 160 -5.26 9.35 -2.94
C ASP A 160 -5.44 9.66 -1.45
N LEU A 161 -6.54 10.31 -1.09
CA LEU A 161 -6.90 10.53 0.31
C LEU A 161 -7.13 9.22 1.07
N ILE A 162 -7.83 8.25 0.46
CA ILE A 162 -8.03 6.91 1.03
C ILE A 162 -6.70 6.17 1.21
N ARG A 163 -5.76 6.29 0.26
CA ARG A 163 -4.41 5.71 0.40
C ARG A 163 -3.68 6.29 1.61
N ASN A 164 -3.79 7.59 1.87
CA ASN A 164 -3.17 8.20 3.05
C ASN A 164 -3.75 7.66 4.37
N TYR A 165 -5.07 7.51 4.46
CA TYR A 165 -5.71 6.86 5.61
C TYR A 165 -5.30 5.39 5.74
N LEU A 166 -5.12 4.69 4.63
CA LEU A 166 -4.69 3.29 4.64
C LEU A 166 -3.25 3.17 5.14
N THR A 167 -2.36 4.06 4.69
CA THR A 167 -0.99 4.20 5.18
C THR A 167 -0.94 4.49 6.68
N GLU A 168 -1.84 5.33 7.19
CA GLU A 168 -1.98 5.60 8.63
C GLU A 168 -2.27 4.31 9.42
N LEU A 169 -3.22 3.49 8.96
CA LEU A 169 -3.53 2.20 9.60
C LEU A 169 -2.35 1.22 9.55
N ILE A 170 -1.63 1.18 8.43
CA ILE A 170 -0.45 0.30 8.27
C ILE A 170 0.66 0.71 9.24
N HIS A 171 0.98 2.00 9.32
CA HIS A 171 1.98 2.49 10.27
C HIS A 171 1.58 2.25 11.72
N TYR A 172 0.30 2.43 12.05
CA TYR A 172 -0.20 2.11 13.38
C TYR A 172 0.02 0.63 13.71
N GLY A 173 -0.33 -0.29 12.80
CA GLY A 173 -0.06 -1.72 12.96
C GLY A 173 1.43 -2.04 13.13
N GLN A 174 2.29 -1.40 12.33
CA GLN A 174 3.74 -1.57 12.45
C GLN A 174 4.25 -1.16 13.84
N GLN A 175 3.77 -0.05 14.39
CA GLN A 175 4.14 0.40 15.75
C GLN A 175 3.75 -0.60 16.85
N LEU A 176 2.75 -1.45 16.62
CA LEU A 176 2.31 -2.49 17.54
C LEU A 176 3.15 -3.78 17.45
N GLN A 177 3.89 -3.99 16.35
CA GLN A 177 4.72 -5.18 16.22
C GLN A 177 5.77 -5.23 17.33
N PRO A 178 5.90 -6.37 18.04
CA PRO A 178 6.94 -6.53 19.05
C PRO A 178 8.33 -6.40 18.43
N GLU A 179 8.52 -6.59 17.12
CA GLU A 179 9.84 -6.40 16.47
C GLU A 179 10.31 -4.94 16.42
N HIS A 180 9.42 -3.96 16.65
CA HIS A 180 9.80 -2.57 16.93
C HIS A 180 10.15 -2.32 18.40
N ARG A 181 9.79 -3.23 19.33
CA ARG A 181 10.10 -3.14 20.78
C ARG A 181 11.16 -4.16 21.25
N THR A 182 11.35 -5.24 20.49
CA THR A 182 12.23 -6.39 20.71
C THR A 182 12.42 -7.09 19.36
N GLY A 183 13.28 -6.55 18.50
CA GLY A 183 13.65 -7.19 17.23
C GLY A 183 14.47 -8.45 17.47
N ASN A 184 13.97 -9.60 16.98
CA ASN A 184 14.74 -10.85 16.91
C ASN A 184 15.67 -10.90 15.68
N GLY A 185 15.66 -9.88 14.83
CA GLY A 185 16.83 -9.52 14.02
C GLY A 185 17.83 -8.81 14.92
N LYS A 186 19.13 -9.18 14.88
CA LYS A 186 20.18 -8.49 15.66
C LYS A 186 19.92 -6.98 15.59
N PRO A 187 19.72 -6.26 16.71
CA PRO A 187 19.31 -4.84 16.70
C PRO A 187 20.20 -3.94 15.81
N GLY A 188 21.43 -4.37 15.55
CA GLY A 188 22.33 -3.75 14.57
C GLY A 188 21.85 -3.83 13.11
N ALA A 189 21.34 -4.96 12.64
CA ALA A 189 20.92 -5.13 11.24
C ALA A 189 19.69 -4.27 10.91
N VAL A 190 18.67 -4.26 11.78
CA VAL A 190 17.48 -3.41 11.63
C VAL A 190 17.86 -1.92 11.65
N ARG A 191 18.74 -1.52 12.58
CA ARG A 191 19.23 -0.13 12.65
C ARG A 191 20.04 0.27 11.42
N VAL A 192 20.87 -0.62 10.89
CA VAL A 192 21.62 -0.39 9.65
C VAL A 192 20.66 -0.25 8.47
N THR A 193 19.66 -1.11 8.36
CA THR A 193 18.63 -1.01 7.32
C THR A 193 17.86 0.30 7.40
N ALA A 194 17.42 0.71 8.59
CA ALA A 194 16.72 1.98 8.78
C ALA A 194 17.58 3.17 8.34
N ARG A 195 18.84 3.23 8.80
CA ARG A 195 19.79 4.29 8.40
C ARG A 195 20.12 4.27 6.91
N PHE A 196 20.21 3.08 6.30
CA PHE A 196 20.39 2.94 4.86
C PHE A 196 19.20 3.52 4.09
N MET A 197 17.96 3.16 4.47
CA MET A 197 16.75 3.66 3.83
C MET A 197 16.63 5.18 3.98
N GLU A 198 16.92 5.70 5.18
CA GLU A 198 16.95 7.15 5.43
C GLU A 198 17.97 7.86 4.53
N LEU A 199 19.22 7.34 4.45
CA LEU A 199 20.23 7.90 3.57
C LEU A 199 19.86 7.83 2.09
N LEU A 200 19.18 6.77 1.66
CA LEU A 200 18.73 6.59 0.29
C LEU A 200 17.64 7.61 -0.06
N GLU A 201 16.61 7.72 0.78
CA GLU A 201 15.47 8.62 0.52
C GLU A 201 15.86 10.10 0.59
N ARG A 202 16.86 10.47 1.41
CA ARG A 202 17.38 11.85 1.47
C ARG A 202 17.98 12.36 0.16
N GLN A 203 18.24 11.49 -0.82
CA GLN A 203 18.74 11.89 -2.12
C GLN A 203 17.63 12.25 -3.12
N PHE A 204 16.36 12.13 -2.71
CA PHE A 204 15.20 12.32 -3.57
C PHE A 204 14.19 13.27 -2.91
N PRO A 205 13.36 13.97 -3.71
CA PRO A 205 13.41 14.07 -5.18
C PRO A 205 14.68 14.79 -5.68
N VAL A 206 15.13 14.48 -6.90
CA VAL A 206 16.28 15.18 -7.51
C VAL A 206 15.77 16.41 -8.26
N GLU A 207 15.51 17.49 -7.53
CA GLU A 207 14.79 18.66 -8.03
C GLU A 207 15.67 19.63 -8.81
N ALA A 208 16.90 19.90 -8.35
CA ALA A 208 17.71 20.95 -8.97
C ALA A 208 18.40 20.46 -10.28
N PRO A 209 18.53 21.32 -11.30
CA PRO A 209 19.25 21.00 -12.54
C PRO A 209 20.71 20.57 -12.34
N ARG A 210 21.32 20.99 -11.23
CA ARG A 210 22.72 20.73 -10.88
C ARG A 210 22.90 19.66 -9.79
N GLU A 211 21.81 19.17 -9.22
CA GLU A 211 21.87 18.09 -8.23
C GLU A 211 22.01 16.74 -8.95
N ARG A 212 22.98 15.96 -8.48
CA ARG A 212 23.26 14.63 -8.99
C ARG A 212 23.29 13.64 -7.84
N LEU A 213 22.76 12.44 -8.08
CA LEU A 213 22.88 11.35 -7.11
C LEU A 213 24.36 11.05 -6.83
N THR A 214 24.75 11.20 -5.57
CA THR A 214 26.12 10.98 -5.08
C THR A 214 26.37 9.55 -4.60
N LEU A 215 25.39 8.94 -3.94
CA LEU A 215 25.44 7.54 -3.51
C LEU A 215 24.72 6.66 -4.55
N ARG A 216 25.45 5.77 -5.22
CA ARG A 216 24.95 4.95 -6.33
C ARG A 216 25.23 3.46 -6.16
N SER A 217 26.17 3.11 -5.28
CA SER A 217 26.60 1.74 -5.06
C SER A 217 26.49 1.35 -3.58
N ALA A 218 26.39 0.05 -3.32
CA ALA A 218 26.43 -0.47 -1.95
C ALA A 218 27.70 -0.02 -1.19
N ARG A 219 28.82 0.22 -1.90
CA ARG A 219 30.06 0.70 -1.31
C ARG A 219 29.92 2.14 -0.79
N ASP A 220 29.27 3.02 -1.55
CA ASP A 220 29.08 4.42 -1.16
C ASP A 220 28.26 4.52 0.12
N PHE A 221 27.16 3.76 0.18
CA PHE A 221 26.30 3.69 1.37
C PHE A 221 27.03 3.09 2.57
N ALA A 222 27.77 2.01 2.37
CA ALA A 222 28.53 1.38 3.45
C ALA A 222 29.60 2.32 4.03
N LEU A 223 30.32 3.04 3.16
CA LEU A 223 31.29 4.06 3.56
C LEU A 223 30.62 5.17 4.37
N ARG A 224 29.46 5.67 3.91
CA ARG A 224 28.72 6.74 4.59
C ARG A 224 28.16 6.29 5.95
N LEU A 225 27.81 5.02 6.07
CA LEU A 225 27.32 4.41 7.31
C LEU A 225 28.44 3.97 8.27
N GLY A 226 29.71 4.02 7.85
CA GLY A 226 30.86 3.58 8.64
C GLY A 226 30.89 2.06 8.87
N ILE A 227 30.41 1.27 7.91
CA ILE A 227 30.33 -0.20 8.01
C ILE A 227 30.93 -0.89 6.79
N HIS A 228 31.26 -2.17 6.92
CA HIS A 228 31.72 -2.98 5.80
C HIS A 228 30.57 -3.32 4.84
N VAL A 229 30.83 -3.30 3.52
CA VAL A 229 29.83 -3.55 2.46
C VAL A 229 29.12 -4.90 2.62
N ASN A 230 29.88 -5.94 3.00
CA ASN A 230 29.29 -7.27 3.24
C ASN A 230 28.29 -7.26 4.41
N TYR A 231 28.54 -6.46 5.45
CA TYR A 231 27.61 -6.34 6.55
C TYR A 231 26.34 -5.60 6.13
N LEU A 232 26.46 -4.52 5.35
CA LEU A 232 25.31 -3.82 4.76
C LEU A 232 24.46 -4.77 3.90
N ASN A 233 25.10 -5.51 2.98
CA ASN A 233 24.41 -6.47 2.11
C ASN A 233 23.68 -7.55 2.92
N LYS A 234 24.35 -8.09 3.96
CA LYS A 234 23.76 -9.09 4.84
C LYS A 234 22.56 -8.52 5.61
N ALA A 235 22.73 -7.36 6.26
CA ALA A 235 21.67 -6.70 7.02
C ALA A 235 20.44 -6.41 6.14
N LEU A 236 20.63 -5.86 4.95
CA LEU A 236 19.54 -5.59 4.02
C LEU A 236 18.88 -6.88 3.50
N LYS A 237 19.66 -7.92 3.19
CA LYS A 237 19.12 -9.21 2.75
C LYS A 237 18.29 -9.88 3.85
N GLU A 238 18.77 -9.85 5.09
CA GLU A 238 18.09 -10.42 6.27
C GLU A 238 16.79 -9.67 6.59
N THR A 239 16.80 -8.34 6.53
CA THR A 239 15.64 -7.51 6.94
C THR A 239 14.62 -7.25 5.85
N THR A 240 15.04 -7.21 4.57
CA THR A 240 14.16 -6.84 3.45
C THR A 240 13.96 -7.96 2.43
N GLY A 241 14.74 -9.05 2.51
CA GLY A 241 14.78 -10.11 1.49
C GLY A 241 15.45 -9.70 0.17
N ARG A 242 15.83 -8.44 -0.01
CA ARG A 242 16.35 -7.87 -1.25
C ARG A 242 17.84 -7.57 -1.16
N THR A 243 18.51 -7.52 -2.32
CA THR A 243 19.92 -7.08 -2.37
C THR A 243 20.02 -5.56 -2.36
N THR A 244 21.09 -5.02 -1.79
CA THR A 244 21.36 -3.56 -1.75
C THR A 244 21.23 -2.93 -3.12
N THR A 245 21.84 -3.53 -4.15
CA THR A 245 21.76 -3.06 -5.53
C THR A 245 20.34 -3.04 -6.06
N SER A 246 19.50 -4.04 -5.72
CA SER A 246 18.10 -4.07 -6.13
C SER A 246 17.30 -2.94 -5.50
N ILE A 247 17.53 -2.64 -4.21
CA ILE A 247 16.83 -1.57 -3.50
C ILE A 247 17.19 -0.21 -4.11
N ILE A 248 18.49 0.07 -4.27
CA ILE A 248 18.98 1.32 -4.91
C ILE A 248 18.39 1.44 -6.32
N SER A 249 18.51 0.39 -7.13
CA SER A 249 18.06 0.42 -8.53
C SER A 249 16.56 0.68 -8.64
N SER A 250 15.75 0.01 -7.81
CA SER A 250 14.31 0.24 -7.79
C SER A 250 13.95 1.68 -7.45
N ARG A 251 14.63 2.29 -6.47
CA ARG A 251 14.34 3.67 -6.07
C ARG A 251 14.75 4.68 -7.14
N VAL A 252 15.92 4.48 -7.78
CA VAL A 252 16.39 5.31 -8.91
C VAL A 252 15.42 5.23 -10.09
N ILE A 253 14.81 4.07 -10.32
CA ILE A 253 13.83 3.91 -11.41
C ILE A 253 12.49 4.55 -11.09
N ALA A 254 12.03 4.43 -9.85
CA ALA A 254 10.83 5.13 -9.42
C ALA A 254 10.99 6.64 -9.66
N GLU A 255 12.16 7.20 -9.31
CA GLU A 255 12.49 8.59 -9.59
C GLU A 255 12.52 8.91 -11.08
N ALA A 256 13.16 8.06 -11.89
CA ALA A 256 13.23 8.25 -13.34
C ALA A 256 11.83 8.30 -13.97
N ILE A 257 10.94 7.39 -13.57
CA ILE A 257 9.54 7.35 -14.04
C ILE A 257 8.81 8.61 -13.62
N LEU A 258 8.99 9.07 -12.37
CA LEU A 258 8.39 10.29 -11.86
C LEU A 258 8.82 11.51 -12.69
N GLN A 259 10.12 11.67 -12.94
CA GLN A 259 10.64 12.78 -13.74
C GLN A 259 10.18 12.72 -15.20
N LEU A 260 10.11 11.54 -15.80
CA LEU A 260 9.62 11.37 -17.17
C LEU A 260 8.14 11.75 -17.31
N ARG A 261 7.32 11.52 -16.28
CA ARG A 261 5.87 11.79 -16.30
C ARG A 261 5.50 13.22 -15.94
N HIS A 262 6.29 13.87 -15.10
CA HIS A 262 5.91 15.12 -14.45
C HIS A 262 6.84 16.29 -14.76
N THR A 263 7.84 16.11 -15.61
CA THR A 263 8.77 17.18 -16.01
C THR A 263 9.05 17.16 -17.51
N ASP A 264 9.36 18.33 -18.06
CA ASP A 264 9.78 18.48 -19.47
C ASP A 264 11.29 18.26 -19.68
N ARG A 265 12.00 17.78 -18.66
CA ARG A 265 13.45 17.55 -18.73
C ARG A 265 13.76 16.50 -19.79
N SER A 266 14.81 16.73 -20.57
CA SER A 266 15.29 15.79 -21.59
C SER A 266 15.76 14.47 -20.96
N ILE A 267 15.76 13.39 -21.75
CA ILE A 267 16.23 12.07 -21.26
C ILE A 267 17.70 12.17 -20.82
N SER A 268 18.48 13.02 -21.49
CA SER A 268 19.88 13.24 -21.12
C SER A 268 20.03 13.94 -19.77
N GLU A 269 19.21 14.95 -19.49
CA GLU A 269 19.22 15.66 -18.20
C GLU A 269 18.80 14.73 -17.05
N ILE A 270 17.76 13.91 -17.27
CA ILE A 270 17.29 12.92 -16.29
C ILE A 270 18.36 11.85 -16.05
N ALA A 271 19.00 11.35 -17.12
CA ALA A 271 20.10 10.40 -16.97
C ALA A 271 21.24 11.00 -16.12
N HIS A 272 21.61 12.25 -16.41
CA HIS A 272 22.69 12.91 -15.72
C HIS A 272 22.38 13.17 -14.23
N SER A 273 21.18 13.67 -13.92
CA SER A 273 20.73 13.92 -12.53
C SER A 273 20.70 12.63 -11.70
N LEU A 274 20.32 11.51 -12.31
CA LEU A 274 20.29 10.20 -11.67
C LEU A 274 21.66 9.51 -11.58
N GLY A 275 22.75 10.22 -11.90
CA GLY A 275 24.10 9.70 -11.70
C GLY A 275 24.68 8.94 -12.89
N PHE A 276 24.00 8.86 -14.04
CA PHE A 276 24.55 8.21 -15.24
C PHE A 276 25.46 9.16 -16.04
N GLU A 277 26.61 8.66 -16.48
CA GLU A 277 27.53 9.42 -17.33
C GLU A 277 27.08 9.42 -18.79
N GLU A 278 26.50 8.31 -19.24
CA GLU A 278 26.04 8.13 -20.60
C GLU A 278 24.55 7.80 -20.66
N VAL A 279 23.84 8.42 -21.61
CA VAL A 279 22.40 8.20 -21.84
C VAL A 279 22.10 6.77 -22.27
N ALA A 280 23.04 6.12 -22.98
CA ALA A 280 22.91 4.72 -23.39
C ALA A 280 22.86 3.79 -22.17
N HIS A 281 23.72 4.01 -21.17
CA HIS A 281 23.72 3.25 -19.92
C HIS A 281 22.41 3.44 -19.14
N PHE A 282 21.92 4.68 -19.05
CA PHE A 282 20.60 4.95 -18.45
C PHE A 282 19.49 4.20 -19.19
N SER A 283 19.46 4.28 -20.52
CA SER A 283 18.41 3.67 -21.34
C SER A 283 18.39 2.14 -21.18
N ASN A 284 19.56 1.50 -21.16
CA ASN A 284 19.70 0.06 -20.91
C ASN A 284 19.27 -0.31 -19.50
N PHE A 285 19.71 0.45 -18.50
CA PHE A 285 19.31 0.26 -17.11
C PHE A 285 17.79 0.38 -16.92
N PHE A 286 17.19 1.42 -17.49
CA PHE A 286 15.75 1.67 -17.43
C PHE A 286 14.97 0.53 -18.10
N LYS A 287 15.35 0.16 -19.33
CA LYS A 287 14.70 -0.92 -20.08
C LYS A 287 14.84 -2.28 -19.37
N LYS A 288 15.98 -2.57 -18.75
CA LYS A 288 16.19 -3.82 -18.00
C LYS A 288 15.17 -4.02 -16.88
N HIS A 289 14.74 -2.94 -16.24
CA HIS A 289 13.88 -3.00 -15.07
C HIS A 289 12.41 -2.68 -15.35
N THR A 290 12.12 -1.86 -16.37
CA THR A 290 10.75 -1.48 -16.75
C THR A 290 10.23 -2.25 -17.96
N ARG A 291 11.10 -3.00 -18.66
CA ARG A 291 10.86 -3.70 -19.93
C ARG A 291 10.51 -2.78 -21.12
N SER A 292 10.52 -1.46 -20.92
CA SER A 292 10.14 -0.47 -21.94
C SER A 292 11.17 0.66 -22.00
N ALA A 293 11.17 1.44 -23.08
CA ALA A 293 12.10 2.55 -23.25
C ALA A 293 11.65 3.79 -22.45
N PRO A 294 12.57 4.65 -21.97
CA PRO A 294 12.21 5.86 -21.22
C PRO A 294 11.16 6.74 -21.90
N VAL A 295 11.27 6.91 -23.23
CA VAL A 295 10.33 7.73 -24.02
C VAL A 295 8.87 7.27 -23.92
N THR A 296 8.63 5.98 -23.70
CA THR A 296 7.27 5.42 -23.58
C THR A 296 6.53 5.86 -22.32
N TYR A 297 7.24 6.45 -21.34
CA TYR A 297 6.67 6.93 -20.09
C TYR A 297 6.32 8.43 -20.10
N ARG A 298 6.47 9.12 -21.25
CA ARG A 298 6.09 10.54 -21.41
C ARG A 298 4.67 10.77 -21.93
N THR A 299 4.06 9.74 -22.49
CA THR A 299 2.67 9.69 -22.94
C THR A 299 1.77 9.23 -21.82
#